data_AF-A0A7N2LGX6-F1
#
_entry.id   AF-A0A7N2LGX6-F1
#
_cell.length_a   1.000
_cell.length_b   1.000
_cell.length_c   1.000
_cell.angle_alpha   90.00
_cell.angle_beta   90.00
_cell.angle_gamma   90.00
#
_symmetry.space_group_name_H-M   'P 1'
#
loop_
_entity.id
_entity.type
_entity.pdbx_description
1 polymer ?
#
loop_
_entity_poly.entity_id
_entity_poly.type
_entity_poly.pdbx_seq_one_letter_code
_entity_poly.pdbx_strand_id
1 'polypeptide(L)'
;MAFELLTMYEMRTMLEQMQPFLELPVFEVGDATECVFRNLMALEQCHYPKQAYISSYILLLDYLINTEKDVDLLVEKKAIVNRLGSDEAVAKLVNKLGHQIVECKSCYFDLSKELNGHYENFWNRNMASLTTVYFRDIWRGTATVVGLIVLFLTIWNIFLRHYVKFN
;
A
#
# COMPACT_ATOMS: atom_id res chain seq x y z
N MET A 1 -21.64 -23.01 7.99
CA MET A 1 -20.29 -23.60 7.85
C MET A 1 -19.72 -23.50 6.44
N ALA A 2 -20.20 -24.25 5.43
CA ALA A 2 -19.63 -24.18 4.06
C ALA A 2 -19.81 -22.81 3.39
N PHE A 3 -20.98 -22.19 3.57
CA PHE A 3 -21.28 -20.85 3.06
C PHE A 3 -20.41 -19.76 3.71
N GLU A 4 -20.15 -19.86 5.01
CA GLU A 4 -19.31 -18.90 5.75
C GLU A 4 -17.82 -19.01 5.38
N LEU A 5 -17.34 -20.23 5.09
CA LEU A 5 -15.98 -20.44 4.60
C LEU A 5 -15.79 -19.87 3.19
N LEU A 6 -16.82 -19.98 2.34
CA LEU A 6 -16.80 -19.43 0.99
C LEU A 6 -16.75 -17.89 1.03
N THR A 7 -17.59 -17.26 1.86
CA THR A 7 -17.62 -15.79 1.99
C THR A 7 -16.35 -15.24 2.64
N MET A 8 -15.77 -15.96 3.60
CA MET A 8 -14.45 -15.63 4.19
C MET A 8 -13.31 -15.70 3.17
N TYR A 9 -13.32 -16.73 2.32
CA TYR A 9 -12.31 -16.90 1.27
C TYR A 9 -12.41 -15.79 0.23
N GLU A 10 -13.61 -15.51 -0.29
CA GLU A 10 -13.84 -14.44 -1.27
C GLU A 10 -13.47 -13.05 -0.72
N MET A 11 -13.81 -12.76 0.55
CA MET A 11 -13.39 -11.50 1.20
C MET A 11 -11.87 -11.37 1.30
N ARG A 12 -11.15 -12.44 1.61
CA ARG A 12 -9.68 -12.43 1.67
C ARG A 12 -9.09 -12.11 0.29
N THR A 13 -9.57 -12.78 -0.76
CA THR A 13 -9.06 -12.56 -2.12
C THR A 13 -9.35 -11.15 -2.62
N MET A 14 -10.52 -10.59 -2.29
CA MET A 14 -10.85 -9.19 -2.60
C MET A 14 -9.96 -8.20 -1.84
N LEU A 15 -9.63 -8.50 -0.58
CA LEU A 15 -8.72 -7.69 0.22
C LEU A 15 -7.30 -7.68 -0.38
N GLU A 16 -6.82 -8.84 -0.83
CA GLU A 16 -5.52 -9.00 -1.49
C GLU A 16 -5.46 -8.27 -2.84
N GLN A 17 -6.56 -8.25 -3.61
CA GLN A 17 -6.63 -7.52 -4.88
C GLN A 17 -6.80 -6.00 -4.73
N MET A 18 -7.27 -5.52 -3.57
CA MET A 18 -7.43 -4.09 -3.29
C MET A 18 -6.18 -3.43 -2.72
N GLN A 19 -5.11 -4.19 -2.43
CA GLN A 19 -3.86 -3.60 -1.96
C GLN A 19 -3.08 -2.97 -3.13
N PRO A 20 -2.82 -1.65 -3.09
CA PRO A 20 -1.98 -1.01 -4.10
C PRO A 20 -0.55 -1.54 -3.98
N PHE A 21 -0.03 -2.13 -5.06
CA PHE A 21 1.35 -2.61 -5.14
C PHE A 21 2.16 -1.65 -6.02
N LEU A 22 3.35 -1.27 -5.55
CA LEU A 22 4.29 -0.42 -6.28
C LEU A 22 5.50 -1.26 -6.67
N GLU A 23 5.64 -1.53 -7.96
CA GLU A 23 6.85 -2.18 -8.51
C GLU A 23 7.91 -1.11 -8.77
N LEU A 24 9.01 -1.17 -8.02
CA LEU A 24 10.15 -0.28 -8.19
C LEU A 24 11.35 -1.08 -8.69
N PRO A 25 12.16 -0.56 -9.64
CA PRO A 25 13.46 -1.15 -9.90
C PRO A 25 14.34 -1.03 -8.65
N VAL A 26 15.14 -2.07 -8.40
CA VAL A 26 16.00 -2.16 -7.21
C VAL A 26 17.04 -1.04 -7.25
N PHE A 27 17.13 -0.27 -6.16
CA PHE A 27 18.08 0.82 -6.01
C PHE A 27 19.27 0.39 -5.16
N GLU A 28 20.45 0.29 -5.76
CA GLU A 28 21.67 -0.05 -5.05
C GLU A 28 22.46 1.21 -4.68
N VAL A 29 22.76 1.36 -3.38
CA VAL A 29 23.41 2.55 -2.84
C VAL A 29 24.77 2.20 -2.27
N GLY A 30 25.82 2.80 -2.83
CA GLY A 30 27.19 2.71 -2.34
C GLY A 30 27.95 4.02 -2.60
N ASP A 31 29.27 4.02 -2.36
CA ASP A 31 30.08 5.23 -2.37
C ASP A 31 30.09 5.96 -3.73
N ALA A 32 30.01 5.22 -4.83
CA ALA A 32 30.00 5.80 -6.18
C ALA A 32 28.63 6.32 -6.63
N THR A 33 27.54 5.94 -5.94
CA THR A 33 26.17 6.22 -6.36
C THR A 33 25.94 7.72 -6.53
N GLU A 34 26.39 8.55 -5.57
CA GLU A 34 26.21 9.99 -5.68
C GLU A 34 26.87 10.57 -6.94
N CYS A 35 28.11 10.18 -7.25
CA CYS A 35 28.84 10.70 -8.41
C CYS A 35 28.19 10.26 -9.73
N VAL A 36 27.82 8.99 -9.83
CA VAL A 36 27.20 8.43 -11.05
C VAL A 36 25.86 9.10 -11.33
N PHE A 37 24.96 9.16 -10.34
CA PHE A 37 23.64 9.75 -10.55
C PHE A 37 23.72 11.24 -10.87
N ARG A 38 24.64 11.99 -10.25
CA ARG A 38 24.86 13.40 -10.59
C ARG A 38 25.30 13.60 -12.03
N ASN A 39 26.23 12.77 -12.52
CA ASN A 39 26.68 12.84 -13.90
C ASN A 39 25.58 12.47 -14.89
N LEU A 40 24.76 11.47 -14.56
CA LEU A 40 23.61 11.07 -15.38
C LEU A 40 22.52 12.15 -15.42
N MET A 41 22.19 12.74 -14.28
CA MET A 41 21.22 13.84 -14.20
C MET A 41 21.70 15.07 -14.96
N ALA A 42 23.00 15.41 -14.87
CA ALA A 42 23.59 16.49 -15.66
C ALA A 42 23.54 16.18 -17.17
N LEU A 43 23.82 14.94 -17.57
CA LEU A 43 23.70 14.49 -18.96
C LEU A 43 22.25 14.63 -19.46
N GLU A 44 21.27 14.19 -18.68
CA GLU A 44 19.84 14.35 -19.00
C GLU A 44 19.49 15.83 -19.19
N GLN A 45 19.91 16.70 -18.28
CA GLN A 45 19.63 18.13 -18.34
C GLN A 45 20.31 18.81 -19.54
N CYS A 46 21.55 18.46 -19.86
CA CYS A 46 22.32 19.10 -20.93
C CYS A 46 21.93 18.60 -22.33
N HIS A 47 21.66 17.31 -22.48
CA HIS A 47 21.53 16.68 -23.80
C HIS A 47 20.13 16.12 -24.09
N TYR A 48 19.35 15.81 -23.05
CA TYR A 48 18.04 15.16 -23.18
C TYR A 48 16.95 15.84 -22.35
N PRO A 49 16.70 17.16 -22.52
CA PRO A 49 15.82 17.93 -21.63
C PRO A 49 14.33 17.49 -21.64
N LYS A 50 13.94 16.57 -22.54
CA LYS A 50 12.60 15.96 -22.60
C LYS A 50 12.55 14.52 -22.07
N GLN A 51 13.67 13.95 -21.65
CA GLN A 51 13.82 12.56 -21.21
C GLN A 51 14.50 12.54 -19.84
N ALA A 52 13.76 12.98 -18.82
CA ALA A 52 14.26 13.10 -17.46
C ALA A 52 13.99 11.82 -16.64
N TYR A 53 14.32 10.64 -17.17
CA TYR A 53 13.95 9.36 -16.55
C TYR A 53 14.69 9.12 -15.23
N ILE A 54 16.01 9.34 -15.22
CA ILE A 54 16.87 9.20 -14.04
C ILE A 54 16.49 10.25 -13.01
N SER A 55 16.36 11.51 -13.43
CA SER A 55 15.95 12.60 -12.54
C SER A 55 14.57 12.35 -11.93
N SER A 56 13.62 11.82 -12.71
CA SER A 56 12.29 11.49 -12.22
C SER A 56 12.27 10.29 -11.27
N TYR A 57 13.12 9.29 -11.50
CA TYR A 57 13.26 8.15 -10.61
C TYR A 57 13.87 8.55 -9.27
N ILE A 58 14.90 9.41 -9.29
CA ILE A 58 15.47 9.99 -8.06
C ILE A 58 14.43 10.82 -7.30
N LEU A 59 13.61 11.61 -8.01
CA LEU A 59 12.54 12.37 -7.39
C LEU A 59 11.48 11.46 -6.75
N LEU A 60 11.13 10.34 -7.38
CA LEU A 60 10.23 9.34 -6.80
C LEU A 60 10.83 8.73 -5.52
N LEU A 61 12.12 8.40 -5.52
CA LEU A 61 12.82 7.90 -4.34
C LEU A 61 12.87 8.94 -3.21
N ASP A 62 13.09 10.21 -3.52
CA ASP A 62 13.04 11.34 -2.57
C ASP A 62 11.66 11.47 -1.91
N TYR A 63 10.57 11.25 -2.65
CA TYR A 63 9.23 11.20 -2.05
C TYR A 63 8.98 9.97 -1.17
N LEU A 64 9.59 8.84 -1.49
CA LEU A 64 9.43 7.59 -0.73
C LEU A 64 10.31 7.54 0.52
N ILE A 65 11.47 8.21 0.49
CA ILE A 65 12.51 8.10 1.50
C ILE A 65 12.72 9.47 2.14
N ASN A 66 12.13 9.71 3.31
CA ASN A 66 12.38 10.94 4.05
C ASN A 66 13.25 10.69 5.30
N THR A 67 13.14 9.48 5.88
CA THR A 67 13.80 9.08 7.12
C THR A 67 14.50 7.74 6.98
N GLU A 68 15.40 7.42 7.91
CA GLU A 68 16.09 6.12 7.99
C GLU A 68 15.10 4.93 8.09
N LYS A 69 13.91 5.14 8.68
CA LYS A 69 12.88 4.10 8.81
C LYS A 69 12.25 3.74 7.47
N ASP A 70 12.16 4.71 6.57
CA ASP A 70 11.65 4.49 5.22
C ASP A 70 12.65 3.66 4.41
N VAL A 71 13.95 3.89 4.63
CA VAL A 71 15.03 3.08 4.05
C VAL A 71 14.97 1.65 4.60
N ASP A 72 14.89 1.47 5.92
CA ASP A 72 14.81 0.15 6.56
C ASP A 72 13.65 -0.69 5.98
N LEU A 73 12.47 -0.08 5.86
CA LEU A 73 11.30 -0.73 5.26
C LEU A 73 11.53 -1.10 3.78
N LEU A 74 12.15 -0.24 2.99
CA LEU A 74 12.42 -0.51 1.58
C LEU A 74 13.55 -1.53 1.38
N VAL A 75 14.51 -1.62 2.30
CA VAL A 75 15.52 -2.68 2.35
C VAL A 75 14.86 -4.02 2.70
N GLU A 76 13.94 -4.06 3.68
CA GLU A 76 13.17 -5.26 4.02
C GLU A 76 12.36 -5.76 2.81
N LYS A 77 11.75 -4.85 2.05
CA LYS A 77 11.02 -5.15 0.81
C LYS A 77 11.93 -5.41 -0.40
N LYS A 78 13.25 -5.39 -0.23
CA LYS A 78 14.27 -5.61 -1.28
C LYS A 78 14.18 -4.61 -2.44
N ALA A 79 13.57 -3.45 -2.20
CA ALA A 79 13.56 -2.34 -3.15
C ALA A 79 14.88 -1.55 -3.10
N ILE A 80 15.57 -1.55 -1.95
CA ILE A 80 16.87 -0.90 -1.78
C ILE A 80 17.92 -1.91 -1.32
N VAL A 81 19.13 -1.79 -1.85
CA VAL A 81 20.33 -2.49 -1.36
C VAL A 81 21.29 -1.47 -0.77
N ASN A 82 21.40 -1.46 0.55
CA ASN A 82 22.30 -0.56 1.27
C ASN A 82 23.73 -1.14 1.35
N ARG A 83 24.69 -0.53 0.65
CA ARG A 83 26.13 -0.82 0.75
C ARG A 83 26.92 0.28 1.48
N LEU A 84 26.26 1.36 1.91
CA LEU A 84 26.86 2.43 2.71
C LEU A 84 26.97 2.04 4.20
N GLY A 85 26.23 1.02 4.64
CA GLY A 85 26.28 0.51 6.01
C GLY A 85 25.51 1.34 7.04
N SER A 86 24.79 2.37 6.62
CA SER A 86 23.91 3.18 7.46
C SER A 86 22.69 3.61 6.65
N ASP A 87 21.49 3.38 7.19
CA ASP A 87 20.23 3.77 6.54
C ASP A 87 20.03 5.30 6.56
N GLU A 88 20.52 5.97 7.59
CA GLU A 88 20.60 7.44 7.65
C GLU A 88 21.44 8.00 6.49
N ALA A 89 22.58 7.37 6.19
CA ALA A 89 23.43 7.79 5.08
C ALA A 89 22.73 7.64 3.71
N VAL A 90 21.94 6.57 3.53
CA VAL A 90 21.12 6.36 2.33
C VAL A 90 20.04 7.43 2.21
N ALA A 91 19.26 7.67 3.26
CA ALA A 91 18.20 8.68 3.26
C ALA A 91 18.78 10.07 2.93
N LYS A 92 19.90 10.43 3.57
CA LYS A 92 20.59 11.69 3.31
C LYS A 92 21.09 11.81 1.87
N LEU A 93 21.61 10.73 1.29
CA LEU A 93 22.10 10.72 -0.10
C LEU A 93 20.95 10.93 -1.08
N VAL A 94 19.83 10.22 -0.91
CA VAL A 94 18.66 10.35 -1.78
C VAL A 94 18.09 11.76 -1.71
N ASN A 95 17.90 12.30 -0.50
CA ASN A 95 17.38 13.66 -0.31
C ASN A 95 18.30 14.71 -0.95
N LYS A 96 19.62 14.53 -0.84
CA LYS A 96 20.61 15.40 -1.46
C LYS A 96 20.61 15.33 -2.99
N LEU A 97 20.23 14.19 -3.58
CA LEU A 97 20.07 14.04 -5.01
C LEU A 97 18.76 14.70 -5.49
N GLY A 98 17.65 14.52 -4.76
CA GLY A 98 16.34 15.12 -5.06
C GLY A 98 16.38 16.66 -5.07
N HIS A 99 17.02 17.28 -4.07
CA HIS A 99 17.12 18.73 -3.94
C HIS A 99 17.93 19.45 -5.04
N GLN A 100 18.75 18.74 -5.82
CA GLN A 100 19.60 19.35 -6.85
C GLN A 100 19.06 19.18 -8.28
N ILE A 101 17.83 18.69 -8.43
CA ILE A 101 17.14 18.66 -9.72
C ILE A 101 16.64 20.08 -10.00
N VAL A 102 17.37 20.82 -10.84
CA VAL A 102 16.86 22.06 -11.43
C VAL A 102 15.60 21.71 -12.23
N GLU A 103 14.46 22.28 -11.84
CA GLU A 103 13.09 22.02 -12.32
C GLU A 103 13.00 21.68 -13.82
N CYS A 104 13.25 20.42 -14.17
CA CYS A 104 12.81 19.84 -15.42
C CYS A 104 11.44 19.26 -15.11
N LYS A 105 10.43 19.61 -15.91
CA LYS A 105 9.09 19.00 -15.85
C LYS A 105 9.27 17.49 -15.88
N SER A 106 9.20 16.86 -14.70
CA SER A 106 9.60 15.46 -14.55
C SER A 106 8.51 14.58 -15.17
N CYS A 107 8.92 13.54 -15.90
CA CYS A 107 7.98 12.63 -16.56
C CYS A 107 7.12 11.86 -15.56
N TYR A 108 7.51 11.86 -14.27
CA TYR A 108 6.78 11.25 -13.17
C TYR A 108 6.12 12.28 -12.24
N PHE A 109 6.11 13.57 -12.58
CA PHE A 109 5.43 14.58 -11.75
C PHE A 109 3.95 14.26 -11.59
N ASP A 110 3.30 13.81 -12.67
CA ASP A 110 1.90 13.40 -12.61
C ASP A 110 1.73 12.12 -11.78
N LEU A 111 2.66 11.16 -11.87
CA LEU A 111 2.62 9.94 -11.05
C LEU A 111 2.90 10.23 -9.57
N SER A 112 3.87 11.10 -9.25
CA SER A 112 4.18 11.48 -7.87
C SER A 112 3.05 12.32 -7.27
N LYS A 113 2.41 13.18 -8.07
CA LYS A 113 1.21 13.92 -7.67
C LYS A 113 -0.01 13.02 -7.55
N GLU A 114 -0.16 11.98 -8.38
CA GLU A 114 -1.22 10.98 -8.26
C GLU A 114 -0.99 10.10 -7.04
N LEU A 115 0.24 9.64 -6.80
CA LEU A 115 0.64 8.91 -5.59
C LEU A 115 0.41 9.76 -4.34
N ASN A 116 0.89 11.01 -4.33
CA ASN A 116 0.68 11.93 -3.22
C ASN A 116 -0.80 12.30 -3.07
N GLY A 117 -1.56 12.46 -4.16
CA GLY A 117 -3.00 12.73 -4.13
C GLY A 117 -3.84 11.53 -3.69
N HIS A 118 -3.39 10.31 -4.00
CA HIS A 118 -3.98 9.06 -3.53
C HIS A 118 -3.67 8.85 -2.03
N TYR A 119 -2.50 9.28 -1.57
CA TYR A 119 -2.05 9.15 -0.18
C TYR A 119 -2.55 10.29 0.72
N GLU A 120 -2.68 11.53 0.22
CA GLU A 120 -3.20 12.71 0.94
C GLU A 120 -4.73 12.73 1.02
N ASN A 121 -5.45 12.11 0.08
CA ASN A 121 -6.90 11.96 0.23
C ASN A 121 -7.20 10.94 1.32
N PHE A 122 -7.59 11.43 2.49
CA PHE A 122 -8.57 10.96 3.50
C PHE A 122 -8.98 9.46 3.57
N TRP A 123 -9.07 8.76 2.44
CA TRP A 123 -9.33 7.33 2.31
C TRP A 123 -8.29 6.44 3.00
N ASN A 124 -7.00 6.73 3.12
CA ASN A 124 -6.11 5.75 3.80
C ASN A 124 -6.34 5.71 5.34
N ARG A 125 -6.56 6.88 5.98
CA ARG A 125 -6.93 6.96 7.40
C ARG A 125 -8.36 6.49 7.66
N ASN A 126 -9.31 6.91 6.82
CA ASN A 126 -10.70 6.48 6.98
C ASN A 126 -10.98 5.10 6.44
N MET A 127 -10.23 4.54 5.48
CA MET A 127 -10.37 3.14 5.04
C MET A 127 -9.72 2.21 6.06
N ALA A 128 -8.58 2.54 6.67
CA ALA A 128 -8.06 1.75 7.79
C ALA A 128 -9.04 1.77 8.99
N SER A 129 -9.65 2.94 9.28
CA SER A 129 -10.69 3.10 10.31
C SER A 129 -12.02 2.43 9.93
N LEU A 130 -12.50 2.59 8.69
CA LEU A 130 -13.72 1.95 8.18
C LEU A 130 -13.50 0.44 8.07
N THR A 131 -12.35 -0.05 7.62
CA THR A 131 -12.05 -1.48 7.58
C THR A 131 -12.07 -2.05 9.01
N THR A 132 -11.44 -1.40 9.98
CA THR A 132 -11.47 -1.89 11.38
C THR A 132 -12.83 -1.76 12.05
N VAL A 133 -13.61 -0.71 11.78
CA VAL A 133 -14.94 -0.49 12.38
C VAL A 133 -16.02 -1.32 11.67
N TYR A 134 -16.05 -1.32 10.33
CA TYR A 134 -17.03 -2.01 9.48
C TYR A 134 -16.85 -3.53 9.52
N PHE A 135 -15.63 -4.08 9.45
CA PHE A 135 -15.43 -5.54 9.57
C PHE A 135 -15.71 -6.06 10.99
N ARG A 136 -15.56 -5.23 12.03
CA ARG A 136 -15.94 -5.59 13.40
C ARG A 136 -17.47 -5.68 13.55
N ASP A 137 -18.22 -4.80 12.90
CA ASP A 137 -19.69 -4.81 12.92
C ASP A 137 -20.31 -5.85 11.98
N ILE A 138 -19.68 -6.19 10.84
CA ILE A 138 -20.12 -7.30 9.99
C ILE A 138 -20.10 -8.62 10.74
N TRP A 139 -19.01 -8.94 11.46
CA TRP A 139 -18.94 -10.18 12.25
C TRP A 139 -20.02 -10.27 13.32
N ARG A 140 -20.35 -9.13 13.95
CA ARG A 140 -21.44 -9.02 14.92
C ARG A 140 -22.81 -9.15 14.25
N GLY A 141 -22.99 -8.55 13.08
CA GLY A 141 -24.22 -8.63 12.28
C GLY A 141 -24.49 -10.03 11.74
N THR A 142 -23.45 -10.75 11.29
CA THR A 142 -23.60 -12.14 10.87
C THR A 142 -24.03 -13.03 12.04
N ALA A 143 -23.49 -12.81 13.25
CA ALA A 143 -23.87 -13.58 14.43
C ALA A 143 -25.33 -13.35 14.84
N THR A 144 -25.86 -12.13 14.74
CA THR A 144 -27.26 -11.83 15.05
C THR A 144 -28.21 -12.40 14.01
N VAL A 145 -27.88 -12.34 12.72
CA VAL A 145 -28.67 -12.94 11.64
C VAL A 145 -28.72 -14.47 11.80
N VAL A 146 -27.59 -15.10 12.08
CA VAL A 146 -27.54 -16.54 12.38
C VAL A 146 -28.39 -16.87 13.62
N GLY A 147 -28.29 -16.07 14.68
CA GLY A 147 -29.10 -16.23 15.89
C GLY A 147 -30.60 -16.14 15.62
N LEU A 148 -31.04 -15.18 14.80
CA LEU A 148 -32.45 -15.04 14.39
C LEU A 148 -32.93 -16.24 13.58
N ILE A 149 -32.14 -16.70 12.61
CA ILE A 149 -32.49 -17.89 11.80
C ILE A 149 -32.65 -19.12 12.71
N VAL A 150 -31.73 -19.33 13.66
CA VAL A 150 -31.82 -20.42 14.63
C VAL A 150 -33.05 -20.29 15.53
N LEU A 151 -33.37 -19.07 15.99
CA LEU A 151 -34.57 -18.80 16.78
C LEU A 151 -35.85 -19.12 15.98
N PHE A 152 -35.94 -18.66 14.74
CA PHE A 152 -37.08 -18.97 13.87
C PHE A 152 -37.21 -20.49 13.65
N LEU A 153 -36.11 -21.19 13.39
CA LEU A 153 -36.11 -22.65 13.20
C LEU A 153 -36.53 -23.40 14.46
N THR A 154 -36.12 -22.94 15.64
CA THR A 154 -36.50 -23.58 16.92
C THR A 154 -37.97 -23.34 17.26
N ILE A 155 -38.49 -22.12 17.07
CA ILE A 155 -39.91 -21.80 17.26
C ILE A 155 -40.77 -22.61 16.29
N TRP A 156 -40.38 -22.63 15.01
CA TRP A 156 -40.99 -23.48 13.99
C TRP A 156 -41.04 -24.91 14.54
N ASN A 157 -39.90 -25.52 14.83
CA ASN A 157 -39.80 -26.94 15.23
C ASN A 157 -40.69 -27.28 16.45
N ILE A 158 -40.75 -26.41 17.45
CA ILE A 158 -41.64 -26.57 18.61
C ILE A 158 -43.12 -26.57 18.19
N PHE A 159 -43.52 -25.68 17.28
CA PHE A 159 -44.88 -25.65 16.76
C PHE A 159 -45.23 -26.92 15.98
N LEU A 160 -44.34 -27.44 15.12
CA LEU A 160 -44.53 -28.73 14.44
C LEU A 160 -44.73 -29.86 15.44
N ARG A 161 -43.86 -29.91 16.44
CA ARG A 161 -43.85 -30.95 17.47
C ARG A 161 -45.11 -30.92 18.33
N HIS A 162 -45.67 -29.73 18.57
CA HIS A 162 -46.94 -29.58 19.25
C HIS A 162 -48.10 -29.99 18.35
N TYR A 163 -48.12 -29.55 17.09
CA TYR A 163 -49.16 -29.87 16.12
C TYR A 163 -49.28 -31.38 15.85
N VAL A 164 -48.15 -32.07 15.71
CA VAL A 164 -48.08 -33.54 15.53
C VAL A 164 -48.52 -34.32 16.77
N LYS A 165 -48.48 -33.72 17.97
CA LYS A 165 -48.89 -34.38 19.22
C LYS A 165 -50.40 -34.30 19.48
N PHE A 166 -51.12 -33.44 18.74
CA PHE A 166 -52.57 -33.21 18.87
C PHE A 166 -53.38 -33.78 17.70
N ASN A 167 -52.74 -34.50 16.78
CA ASN A 167 -53.36 -35.30 15.71
C ASN A 167 -52.90 -36.75 15.83
#